data_AF-A0A1H9TXL1-F1
#
_entry.id   AF-A0A1H9TXL1-F1
#
_cell.length_a   1.000
_cell.length_b   1.000
_cell.length_c   1.000
_cell.angle_alpha   90.00
_cell.angle_beta   90.00
_cell.angle_gamma   90.00
#
_symmetry.space_group_name_H-M   'P 1'
#
loop_
_entity.id
_entity.type
_entity.pdbx_description
1 polymer ?
#
loop_
_entity_poly.entity_id
_entity_poly.type
_entity_poly.pdbx_seq_one_letter_code
_entity_poly.pdbx_strand_id
1 'polypeptide(L)'
;MRDDMFKVIVERPRWGASHAASPKLKRMPQTEAIHIGLKRHARIGAPYTKSLNENLAPLVRYLRRQRGRRWDAVFSEICAKLDTGSTVKMHVREHIDDFVLTRISIGRYGEWMFEGQVLGSGLVD
;
A
#
# COMPACT_ATOMS: atom_id res chain seq x y z
N MET A 1 8.37 -13.83 9.99
CA MET A 1 7.08 -13.08 9.97
C MET A 1 5.97 -13.96 10.55
N ARG A 2 4.87 -13.41 11.07
CA ARG A 2 3.67 -14.22 11.43
C ARG A 2 2.95 -14.72 10.16
N ASP A 3 2.41 -15.93 10.21
CA ASP A 3 1.87 -16.63 9.03
C ASP A 3 0.58 -16.01 8.49
N ASP A 4 -0.18 -15.34 9.35
CA ASP A 4 -1.44 -14.68 9.06
C ASP A 4 -1.29 -13.18 8.75
N MET A 5 -0.07 -12.69 8.48
CA MET A 5 0.19 -11.24 8.32
C MET A 5 -0.76 -10.56 7.33
N PHE A 6 -1.01 -11.19 6.18
CA PHE A 6 -1.90 -10.64 5.16
C PHE A 6 -3.35 -10.49 5.64
N LYS A 7 -3.83 -11.36 6.53
CA LYS A 7 -5.16 -11.25 7.15
C LYS A 7 -5.22 -10.05 8.07
N VAL A 8 -4.23 -9.91 8.96
CA VAL A 8 -4.20 -8.81 9.94
C VAL A 8 -4.14 -7.43 9.25
N ILE A 9 -3.46 -7.35 8.10
CA ILE A 9 -3.37 -6.10 7.32
C ILE A 9 -4.69 -5.78 6.63
N VAL A 10 -5.40 -6.78 6.08
CA VAL A 10 -6.59 -6.57 5.24
C VAL A 10 -7.93 -6.58 6.01
N GLU A 11 -8.00 -7.23 7.18
CA GLU A 11 -9.28 -7.51 7.88
C GLU A 11 -9.85 -6.35 8.72
N ARG A 12 -9.38 -5.09 8.55
CA ARG A 12 -9.95 -3.98 9.33
C ARG A 12 -11.42 -3.73 8.91
N PRO A 13 -12.40 -3.74 9.83
CA PRO A 13 -13.80 -3.44 9.49
C PRO A 13 -13.89 -2.05 8.85
N ARG A 14 -14.51 -1.94 7.66
CA ARG A 14 -14.72 -0.63 7.02
C ARG A 14 -15.62 0.23 7.89
N TRP A 15 -15.04 1.21 8.56
CA TRP A 15 -15.82 2.27 9.18
C TRP A 15 -16.55 3.05 8.08
N GLY A 16 -17.86 3.26 8.24
CA GLY A 16 -18.70 3.97 7.26
C GLY A 16 -19.21 3.15 6.07
N ALA A 17 -19.12 1.81 6.08
CA ALA A 17 -19.83 0.98 5.10
C ALA A 17 -21.36 1.21 5.12
N SER A 18 -21.89 1.63 6.27
CA SER A 18 -23.27 2.08 6.48
C SER A 18 -23.58 3.46 5.85
N HIS A 19 -22.57 4.28 5.57
CA HIS A 19 -22.71 5.58 4.90
C HIS A 19 -22.54 5.49 3.37
N ALA A 20 -22.21 4.31 2.84
CA ALA A 20 -22.11 4.14 1.39
C ALA A 20 -23.50 4.30 0.77
N ALA A 21 -23.67 5.35 -0.05
CA ALA A 21 -24.91 5.59 -0.78
C ALA A 21 -25.32 4.33 -1.56
N SER A 22 -26.60 3.98 -1.49
CA SER A 22 -27.14 2.81 -2.18
C SER A 22 -26.80 2.89 -3.68
N PRO A 23 -26.30 1.80 -4.32
CA PRO A 23 -26.03 1.80 -5.76
C PRO A 23 -27.29 2.03 -6.61
N LYS A 24 -28.47 1.96 -5.98
CA LYS A 24 -29.74 2.40 -6.55
C LYS A 24 -29.80 3.93 -6.46
N LEU A 25 -29.10 4.61 -7.38
CA LEU A 25 -29.30 6.03 -7.66
C LEU A 25 -30.79 6.25 -8.00
N LYS A 26 -31.59 6.71 -7.02
CA LYS A 26 -32.94 7.20 -7.26
C LYS A 26 -32.79 8.43 -8.16
N ARG A 27 -33.10 8.26 -9.45
CA ARG A 27 -33.18 9.28 -10.52
C ARG A 27 -32.03 10.30 -10.54
N MET A 28 -31.06 10.06 -11.41
CA MET A 28 -30.07 11.05 -11.78
C MET A 28 -30.62 11.88 -12.97
N PRO A 29 -30.73 13.22 -12.87
CA PRO A 29 -31.27 14.07 -13.95
C PRO A 29 -30.26 14.37 -15.08
N GLN A 30 -29.09 13.73 -15.08
CA GLN A 30 -27.97 14.07 -15.95
C GLN A 30 -27.87 13.13 -17.17
N THR A 31 -28.07 13.69 -18.36
CA THR A 31 -28.17 12.97 -19.65
C THR A 31 -26.84 12.33 -20.09
N GLU A 32 -25.70 12.91 -19.72
CA GLU A 32 -24.36 12.39 -20.05
C GLU A 32 -24.03 11.01 -19.45
N ALA A 33 -24.73 10.57 -18.39
CA ALA A 33 -24.52 9.26 -17.78
C ALA A 33 -24.94 8.07 -18.66
N ILE A 34 -25.70 8.32 -19.73
CA ILE A 34 -26.27 7.30 -20.63
C ILE A 34 -25.18 6.60 -21.44
N HIS A 35 -24.11 7.31 -21.83
CA HIS A 35 -23.08 6.77 -22.73
C HIS A 35 -22.00 5.91 -22.04
N ILE A 36 -21.81 6.09 -20.73
CA ILE A 36 -20.74 5.41 -19.97
C ILE A 36 -21.26 4.38 -18.96
N GLY A 37 -22.58 4.34 -18.76
CA GLY A 37 -23.24 3.49 -17.77
C GLY A 37 -23.14 4.02 -16.34
N LEU A 38 -24.25 3.91 -15.60
CA LEU A 38 -24.44 4.48 -14.25
C LEU A 38 -23.32 4.11 -13.25
N LYS A 39 -22.81 2.87 -13.30
CA LYS A 39 -21.72 2.42 -12.41
C LYS A 39 -20.40 3.14 -12.69
N ARG A 40 -20.09 3.44 -13.96
CA ARG A 40 -18.86 4.14 -14.36
C ARG A 40 -18.98 5.62 -14.05
N HIS A 41 -20.14 6.22 -14.32
CA HIS A 41 -20.44 7.61 -13.97
C HIS A 41 -20.25 7.86 -12.46
N ALA A 42 -20.84 7.01 -11.61
CA ALA A 42 -20.69 7.10 -10.15
C ALA A 42 -19.24 6.92 -9.66
N ARG A 43 -18.41 6.15 -10.38
CA ARG A 43 -17.00 5.96 -10.05
C ARG A 43 -16.14 7.16 -10.44
N ILE A 44 -16.39 7.75 -11.61
CA ILE A 44 -15.65 8.93 -12.11
C ILE A 44 -16.01 10.17 -11.29
N GLY A 45 -17.29 10.33 -10.93
CA GLY A 45 -17.75 11.45 -10.10
C GLY A 45 -17.48 11.29 -8.60
N ALA A 46 -16.84 10.19 -8.16
CA ALA A 46 -16.49 10.02 -6.77
C ALA A 46 -15.29 10.93 -6.44
N PRO A 47 -15.40 11.84 -5.46
CA PRO A 47 -14.30 12.73 -5.08
C PRO A 47 -13.08 11.99 -4.51
N TYR A 48 -13.23 10.70 -4.21
CA TYR A 48 -12.18 9.84 -3.70
C TYR A 48 -12.26 8.45 -4.33
N THR A 49 -11.11 7.90 -4.73
CA THR A 49 -10.96 6.47 -5.02
C THR A 49 -10.99 5.72 -3.70
N LYS A 50 -11.69 4.58 -3.64
CA LYS A 50 -11.65 3.72 -2.45
C LYS A 50 -10.21 3.25 -2.24
N SER A 51 -9.50 3.84 -1.29
CA SER A 51 -8.29 3.24 -0.73
C SER A 51 -8.71 2.06 0.14
N LEU A 52 -7.96 0.97 0.05
CA LEU A 52 -8.12 -0.14 0.97
C LEU A 52 -7.63 0.37 2.35
N ASN A 53 -8.48 0.25 3.37
CA ASN A 53 -8.18 0.70 4.73
C ASN A 53 -7.27 -0.34 5.40
N GLU A 54 -6.01 -0.35 4.98
CA GLU A 54 -5.00 -1.33 5.38
C GLU A 54 -4.46 -1.04 6.78
N ASN A 55 -4.31 -2.06 7.63
CA ASN A 55 -3.64 -1.96 8.92
C ASN A 55 -2.15 -2.29 8.80
N LEU A 56 -1.32 -1.29 8.48
CA LEU A 56 0.12 -1.49 8.25
C LEU A 56 0.96 -1.59 9.54
N ALA A 57 0.40 -1.29 10.72
CA ALA A 57 1.14 -1.29 11.98
C ALA A 57 1.86 -2.63 12.31
N PRO A 58 1.27 -3.81 12.06
CA PRO A 58 1.95 -5.09 12.22
C PRO A 58 3.13 -5.28 11.26
N LEU A 59 3.01 -4.81 10.01
CA LEU A 59 4.10 -4.86 9.03
C LEU A 59 5.26 -3.98 9.49
N VAL A 60 4.97 -2.73 9.86
CA VAL A 60 5.97 -1.78 10.39
C VAL A 60 6.67 -2.35 11.62
N ARG A 61 5.92 -2.93 12.57
CA ARG A 61 6.49 -3.56 13.76
C ARG A 61 7.42 -4.72 13.39
N TYR A 62 7.02 -5.54 12.43
CA TYR A 62 7.86 -6.63 11.94
C TYR A 62 9.16 -6.11 11.34
N LEU A 63 9.09 -5.13 10.43
CA LEU A 63 10.25 -4.53 9.74
C LEU A 63 11.22 -3.88 10.73
N ARG A 64 10.72 -3.11 11.72
CA ARG A 64 11.54 -2.50 12.77
C ARG A 64 12.33 -3.52 13.59
N ARG A 65 11.77 -4.71 13.83
CA ARG A 65 12.46 -5.80 14.54
C ARG A 65 13.62 -6.39 13.73
N GLN A 66 13.65 -6.20 12.40
CA GLN A 66 14.69 -6.77 11.55
C GLN A 66 15.94 -5.89 11.40
N ARG A 67 16.00 -4.73 12.08
CA ARG A 67 17.18 -3.86 12.04
C ARG A 67 18.44 -4.62 12.44
N GLY A 68 19.51 -4.44 11.67
CA GLY A 68 20.79 -5.14 11.85
C GLY A 68 20.88 -6.50 11.16
N ARG A 69 19.78 -7.04 10.63
CA ARG A 69 19.82 -8.25 9.78
C ARG A 69 20.07 -7.88 8.32
N ARG A 70 20.69 -8.80 7.57
CA ARG A 70 20.83 -8.67 6.12
C ARG A 70 19.46 -8.63 5.46
N TRP A 71 19.26 -7.64 4.57
CA TRP A 71 17.99 -7.43 3.89
C TRP A 71 17.56 -8.64 3.07
N ASP A 72 18.48 -9.29 2.34
CA ASP A 72 18.18 -10.47 1.52
C ASP A 72 17.51 -11.61 2.32
N ALA A 73 17.97 -11.84 3.55
CA ALA A 73 17.41 -12.86 4.44
C ALA A 73 16.02 -12.46 4.95
N VAL A 74 15.83 -11.18 5.26
CA VAL A 74 14.53 -10.65 5.68
C VAL A 74 13.53 -10.72 4.52
N PHE A 75 13.95 -10.33 3.32
CA PHE A 75 13.10 -10.29 2.15
C PHE A 75 12.72 -11.70 1.67
N SER A 76 13.63 -12.68 1.77
CA SER A 76 13.29 -14.07 1.47
C SER A 76 12.28 -14.67 2.45
N GLU A 77 12.41 -14.37 3.76
CA GLU A 77 11.40 -14.75 4.76
C GLU A 77 10.02 -14.14 4.49
N ILE A 78 9.99 -12.87 4.07
CA ILE A 78 8.75 -12.21 3.66
C ILE A 78 8.16 -12.92 2.44
N CYS A 79 8.98 -13.18 1.42
CA CYS A 79 8.52 -13.80 0.18
C CYS A 79 7.98 -15.20 0.38
N ALA A 80 8.56 -15.98 1.29
CA ALA A 80 8.07 -17.30 1.66
C ALA A 80 6.68 -17.28 2.31
N LYS A 81 6.30 -16.17 2.97
CA LYS A 81 5.02 -16.03 3.67
C LYS A 81 3.97 -15.27 2.86
N LEU A 82 4.40 -14.36 1.99
CA LEU A 82 3.57 -13.56 1.12
C LEU A 82 3.77 -13.98 -0.34
N ASP A 83 3.55 -15.24 -0.70
CA ASP A 83 3.69 -15.70 -2.09
C ASP A 83 2.83 -14.86 -3.07
N THR A 84 3.28 -14.76 -4.31
CA THR A 84 2.67 -13.89 -5.35
C THR A 84 1.39 -14.48 -5.96
N GLY A 85 0.94 -15.66 -5.53
CA GLY A 85 -0.29 -16.29 -6.00
C GLY A 85 -1.58 -15.62 -5.51
N SER A 86 -1.48 -14.63 -4.61
CA SER A 86 -2.62 -13.89 -4.08
C SER A 86 -2.44 -12.38 -4.29
N THR A 87 -3.42 -11.72 -4.90
CA THR A 87 -3.46 -10.26 -5.07
C THR A 87 -3.34 -9.53 -3.74
N VAL A 88 -3.90 -10.09 -2.66
CA VAL A 88 -3.79 -9.51 -1.31
C VAL A 88 -2.36 -9.59 -0.80
N LYS A 89 -1.70 -10.74 -0.93
CA LYS A 89 -0.31 -10.91 -0.50
C LYS A 89 0.65 -10.07 -1.33
N MET A 90 0.37 -9.93 -2.63
CA MET A 90 1.10 -9.04 -3.52
C MET A 90 0.97 -7.58 -3.08
N HIS A 91 -0.24 -7.12 -2.77
CA HIS A 91 -0.48 -5.76 -2.29
C HIS A 91 0.25 -5.46 -0.96
N VAL A 92 0.25 -6.41 -0.01
CA VAL A 92 1.06 -6.29 1.21
C VAL A 92 2.56 -6.18 0.90
N ARG A 93 3.05 -6.86 -0.15
CA ARG A 93 4.45 -6.75 -0.58
C ARG A 93 4.75 -5.37 -1.16
N GLU A 94 3.83 -4.78 -1.93
CA GLU A 94 3.97 -3.40 -2.45
C GLU A 94 4.20 -2.40 -1.30
N HIS A 95 3.46 -2.56 -0.19
CA HIS A 95 3.64 -1.70 1.00
C HIS A 95 5.01 -1.79 1.67
N ILE A 96 5.87 -2.74 1.31
CA ILE A 96 7.22 -2.80 1.88
C ILE A 96 8.07 -1.63 1.38
N ASP A 97 7.88 -1.24 0.12
CA ASP A 97 8.63 -0.13 -0.51
C ASP A 97 8.31 1.22 0.16
N ASP A 98 7.15 1.34 0.83
CA ASP A 98 6.79 2.52 1.64
C ASP A 98 7.65 2.68 2.90
N PHE A 99 8.29 1.60 3.38
CA PHE A 99 8.99 1.58 4.66
C PHE A 99 10.46 1.21 4.56
N VAL A 100 10.89 0.63 3.43
CA VAL A 100 12.26 0.18 3.23
C VAL A 100 12.78 0.71 1.91
N LEU A 101 13.77 1.58 1.99
CA LEU A 101 14.52 2.00 0.81
C LEU A 101 15.34 0.82 0.31
N THR A 102 15.01 0.35 -0.89
CA THR A 102 15.77 -0.67 -1.61
C THR A 102 16.53 -0.02 -2.77
N ARG A 103 17.47 -0.73 -3.40
CA ARG A 103 18.24 -0.22 -4.56
C ARG A 103 19.04 1.06 -4.25
N ILE A 104 19.59 1.13 -3.05
CA ILE A 104 20.50 2.21 -2.65
C ILE A 104 21.82 2.03 -3.43
N SER A 105 22.32 3.10 -4.02
CA SER A 105 23.61 3.13 -4.68
C SER A 105 24.63 3.91 -3.85
N ILE A 106 25.92 3.72 -4.16
CA ILE A 106 27.00 4.51 -3.59
C ILE A 106 27.42 5.53 -4.65
N GLY A 107 27.41 6.80 -4.27
CA GLY A 107 27.80 7.92 -5.12
C GLY A 107 29.32 8.05 -5.26
N ARG A 108 29.76 9.07 -5.99
CA ARG A 108 31.17 9.24 -6.36
C ARG A 108 32.07 9.45 -5.14
N TYR A 109 31.55 10.07 -4.09
CA TYR A 109 32.30 10.42 -2.89
C TYR A 109 31.96 9.52 -1.69
N GLY A 110 31.33 8.36 -1.93
CA GLY A 110 30.97 7.40 -0.88
C GLY A 110 29.62 7.68 -0.20
N GLU A 111 28.88 8.68 -0.67
CA GLU A 111 27.53 8.99 -0.20
C GLU A 111 26.54 7.88 -0.57
N TRP A 112 25.63 7.55 0.35
CA TRP A 112 24.52 6.67 0.04
C TRP A 112 23.47 7.46 -0.75
N MET A 113 22.99 6.92 -1.87
CA MET A 113 22.05 7.58 -2.75
C MET A 113 20.80 6.72 -2.97
N PHE A 114 19.63 7.36 -2.97
CA PHE A 114 18.36 6.75 -3.34
C PHE A 114 17.65 7.66 -4.35
N GLU A 115 17.24 7.10 -5.49
CA GLU A 115 16.58 7.84 -6.58
C GLU A 115 17.33 9.13 -7.00
N GLY A 116 18.66 9.08 -7.00
CA GLY A 116 19.51 10.21 -7.37
C GLY A 116 19.69 11.28 -6.30
N GLN A 117 19.10 11.10 -5.11
CA GLN A 117 19.25 12.00 -3.96
C GLN A 117 20.17 11.38 -2.90
N VAL A 118 20.96 12.23 -2.24
CA VAL A 118 21.83 11.81 -1.13
C VAL A 118 20.97 11.50 0.10
N LEU A 119 21.15 10.31 0.66
CA LEU A 119 20.51 9.93 1.91
C LEU A 119 21.21 10.62 3.09
N GLY A 120 20.43 11.27 3.95
CA GLY A 120 20.94 11.93 5.16
C GLY A 120 21.45 13.36 4.96
N SER A 121 21.38 13.93 3.74
CA SER A 121 21.73 15.34 3.48
C SER A 121 20.64 16.35 3.91
N GLY A 122 19.70 15.94 4.75
CA GLY A 122 18.51 16.69 5.14
C GLY A 122 18.05 16.37 6.56
N LEU A 123 18.96 16.43 7.52
CA LEU A 123 18.67 16.62 8.95
C LEU A 123 19.76 17.53 9.53
N VAL A 124 19.61 18.82 9.30
CA VAL A 124 20.06 19.84 10.25
C VAL A 124 18.80 20.20 11.03
N ASP A 125 18.80 19.81 12.31
CA ASP A 125 17.82 20.03 13.39
C ASP A 125 16.45 20.66 13.07
#